data_AF-A0A496AVZ0-F1
#
_entry.id   AF-A0A496AVZ0-F1
#
_cell.length_a   1.000
_cell.length_b   1.000
_cell.length_c   1.000
_cell.angle_alpha   90.00
_cell.angle_beta   90.00
_cell.angle_gamma   90.00
#
_symmetry.space_group_name_H-M   'P 1'
#
loop_
_entity.id
_entity.type
_entity.pdbx_description
1 polymer ?
#
loop_
_entity_poly.entity_id
_entity_poly.type
_entity_poly.pdbx_seq_one_letter_code
_entity_poly.pdbx_strand_id
1 'polypeptide(L)'
;MKKTSLTLFLIQSILCFIIFGCGDADKLNGVPDKKEQVILNDHTLSTDETWTPDQSYTVNGELRIPPTVVLEILPGTSVKFGVDAYVVVRGTVRIGTPLTQAVLDELVYLSSNSASPDSGDWRGFLFDHTHDVDSFFRGVVIQHAKIAMDIKTASPIIMDSILQQNETAIALDGSNSVIQHNRIIHNEVGIYTIGRQTRPRIEKNNILENDSGIICENVQSIIKNNNLERNDFSLRLQVKFDLHVSNNWWGSTADNIIDETILDSQDSNLITKPVGTVTYQPISAFQFPDAGPRE
;
A
#
# COMPACT_ATOMS: atom_id res chain seq x y z
N MET A 1 6.87 81.81 -17.84
CA MET A 1 6.21 80.70 -18.58
C MET A 1 6.80 79.41 -18.04
N LYS A 2 6.17 78.52 -17.28
CA LYS A 2 4.79 78.16 -16.91
C LYS A 2 4.77 78.06 -15.35
N LYS A 3 3.94 78.77 -14.56
CA LYS A 3 2.58 78.39 -14.06
C LYS A 3 2.38 76.87 -14.00
N THR A 4 2.04 76.20 -12.89
CA THR A 4 0.99 76.46 -11.87
C THR A 4 1.22 75.39 -10.76
N SER A 5 1.37 75.73 -9.47
CA SER A 5 0.28 75.80 -8.45
C SER A 5 -0.05 74.40 -7.86
N LEU A 6 -0.28 74.13 -6.57
CA LEU A 6 -0.65 74.96 -5.41
C LEU A 6 -0.54 74.09 -4.12
N THR A 7 -0.18 74.74 -2.99
CA THR A 7 -0.61 74.54 -1.57
C THR A 7 -0.43 73.20 -0.83
N LEU A 8 0.28 73.12 0.32
CA LEU A 8 -0.07 73.58 1.71
C LEU A 8 -1.26 72.77 2.29
N PHE A 9 -1.26 72.10 3.45
CA PHE A 9 -0.85 72.46 4.83
C PHE A 9 -0.83 71.14 5.68
N LEU A 10 0.08 71.02 6.68
CA LEU A 10 -0.19 70.67 8.11
C LEU A 10 -0.88 69.32 8.44
N ILE A 11 -0.42 68.48 9.39
CA ILE A 11 -0.45 68.69 10.84
C ILE A 11 0.49 67.69 11.56
N GLN A 12 1.07 68.24 12.60
CA GLN A 12 2.00 67.76 13.62
C GLN A 12 1.31 66.88 14.67
N SER A 13 1.96 65.82 15.15
CA SER A 13 1.94 65.46 16.58
C SER A 13 2.94 64.36 16.94
N ILE A 14 3.97 64.79 17.68
CA ILE A 14 4.79 63.94 18.55
C ILE A 14 3.97 63.74 19.84
N LEU A 15 3.92 62.52 20.36
CA LEU A 15 3.78 62.32 21.81
C LEU A 15 4.50 61.03 22.27
N CYS A 16 5.58 61.25 23.02
CA CYS A 16 6.19 60.29 23.93
C CYS A 16 5.17 59.84 24.99
N PHE A 17 5.21 58.58 25.44
CA PHE A 17 5.31 58.24 26.86
C PHE A 17 5.78 56.79 27.03
N ILE A 18 6.90 56.65 27.73
CA ILE A 18 7.40 55.40 28.30
C ILE A 18 6.54 55.12 29.53
N ILE A 19 5.94 53.93 29.60
CA ILE A 19 5.46 53.35 30.85
C ILE A 19 6.00 51.92 30.92
N PHE A 20 6.82 51.68 31.94
CA PHE A 20 7.25 50.36 32.37
C PHE A 20 6.02 49.53 32.77
N GLY A 21 5.69 48.54 31.96
CA GLY A 21 4.79 47.44 32.32
C GLY A 21 5.62 46.18 32.51
N CYS A 22 5.86 45.84 33.78
CA CYS A 22 6.37 44.54 34.20
C CYS A 22 5.30 43.48 33.88
N GLY A 23 5.64 42.45 33.12
CA GLY A 23 4.72 41.38 32.76
C GLY A 23 5.28 40.49 31.65
N ASP A 24 6.01 39.46 32.07
CA ASP A 24 6.31 38.20 31.39
C ASP A 24 6.73 38.28 29.91
N ALA A 25 8.05 38.28 29.73
CA ALA A 25 8.67 37.74 28.53
C ALA A 25 8.44 36.22 28.48
N ASP A 26 7.34 35.79 27.85
CA ASP A 26 7.16 34.38 27.47
C ASP A 26 6.17 34.22 26.31
N LYS A 27 6.52 34.77 25.14
CA LYS A 27 5.88 34.40 23.86
C LYS A 27 6.88 34.46 22.70
N LEU A 28 7.88 33.59 22.75
CA LEU A 28 8.65 33.18 21.58
C LEU A 28 9.06 31.73 21.80
N ASN A 29 8.12 30.81 21.53
CA ASN A 29 8.35 29.39 21.19
C ASN A 29 6.98 28.75 20.87
N GLY A 30 6.38 29.15 19.75
CA GLY A 30 5.31 28.36 19.14
C GLY A 30 5.94 27.13 18.48
N VAL A 31 5.97 26.01 19.20
CA VAL A 31 6.22 24.69 18.62
C VAL A 31 5.12 24.42 17.58
N PRO A 32 5.42 23.95 16.35
CA PRO A 32 4.37 23.76 15.34
C PRO A 32 3.41 22.62 15.71
N ASP A 33 2.13 22.93 15.51
CA ASP A 33 0.94 22.10 15.30
C ASP A 33 0.94 20.63 15.78
N LYS A 34 0.21 20.39 16.88
CA LYS A 34 -0.32 19.06 17.17
C LYS A 34 -1.44 18.77 16.16
N LYS A 35 -1.21 17.89 15.18
CA LYS A 35 -2.25 17.41 14.25
C LYS A 35 -3.50 17.00 15.04
N GLU A 36 -4.66 17.38 14.56
CA GLU A 36 -5.93 16.93 15.14
C GLU A 36 -5.98 15.39 15.07
N GLN A 37 -6.42 14.77 16.16
CA GLN A 37 -6.45 13.32 16.28
C GLN A 37 -7.89 12.83 16.12
N VAL A 38 -8.12 12.01 15.10
CA VAL A 38 -9.39 11.34 14.83
C VAL A 38 -9.27 9.89 15.30
N ILE A 39 -10.08 9.51 16.29
CA ILE A 39 -10.12 8.14 16.82
C ILE A 39 -11.46 7.51 16.44
N LEU A 40 -11.41 6.43 15.68
CA LEU A 40 -12.56 5.69 15.17
C LEU A 40 -12.64 4.36 15.92
N ASN A 41 -13.69 4.15 16.71
CA ASN A 41 -13.93 2.89 17.43
C ASN A 41 -15.16 2.22 16.83
N ASP A 42 -15.01 1.01 16.27
CA ASP A 42 -16.10 0.22 15.66
C ASP A 42 -16.99 1.07 14.72
N HIS A 43 -16.33 1.81 13.84
CA HIS A 43 -16.94 2.85 13.05
C HIS A 43 -17.51 2.34 11.71
N THR A 44 -18.62 2.93 11.27
CA THR A 44 -19.21 2.66 9.96
C THR A 44 -19.45 3.98 9.26
N LEU A 45 -18.86 4.16 8.08
CA LEU A 45 -19.06 5.37 7.28
C LEU A 45 -20.53 5.47 6.87
N SER A 46 -21.11 6.66 7.01
CA SER A 46 -22.51 6.93 6.66
C SER A 46 -22.67 7.69 5.34
N THR A 47 -21.61 8.39 4.93
CA THR A 47 -21.48 9.13 3.67
C THR A 47 -20.04 9.00 3.19
N ASP A 48 -19.77 9.49 1.99
CA ASP A 48 -18.40 9.62 1.51
C ASP A 48 -17.55 10.44 2.49
N GLU A 49 -16.32 10.00 2.69
CA GLU A 49 -15.36 10.68 3.57
C GLU A 49 -14.00 10.80 2.88
N THR A 50 -13.35 11.94 3.12
CA THR A 50 -11.98 12.21 2.66
C THR A 50 -11.11 12.48 3.87
N TRP A 51 -10.03 11.71 4.02
CA TRP A 51 -9.05 11.84 5.08
C TRP A 51 -7.79 12.55 4.55
N THR A 52 -7.29 13.50 5.33
CA THR A 52 -6.31 14.51 4.91
C THR A 52 -5.08 14.54 5.81
N PRO A 53 -3.92 15.00 5.30
CA PRO A 53 -2.65 14.93 6.04
C PRO A 53 -2.52 15.90 7.22
N ASP A 54 -3.43 16.86 7.39
CA ASP A 54 -3.52 17.77 8.54
C ASP A 54 -4.03 17.08 9.81
N GLN A 55 -4.67 15.91 9.67
CA GLN A 55 -5.14 15.08 10.77
C GLN A 55 -4.31 13.79 10.93
N SER A 56 -4.47 13.15 12.08
CA SER A 56 -3.96 11.81 12.36
C SER A 56 -5.12 10.88 12.67
N TYR A 57 -5.16 9.72 12.02
CA TYR A 57 -6.27 8.79 12.14
C TYR A 57 -5.85 7.55 12.93
N THR A 58 -6.65 7.13 13.89
CA THR A 58 -6.49 5.87 14.60
C THR A 58 -7.79 5.07 14.51
N VAL A 59 -7.73 3.87 13.95
CA VAL A 59 -8.86 2.94 13.85
C VAL A 59 -8.67 1.84 14.90
N ASN A 60 -9.65 1.70 15.79
CA ASN A 60 -9.75 0.60 16.74
C ASN A 60 -11.01 -0.23 16.42
N GLY A 61 -10.88 -1.55 16.47
CA GLY A 61 -11.97 -2.44 16.08
C GLY A 61 -12.26 -2.36 14.57
N GLU A 62 -13.53 -2.46 14.21
CA GLU A 62 -13.93 -2.55 12.80
C GLU A 62 -14.20 -1.17 12.18
N LEU A 63 -13.60 -0.87 11.03
CA LEU A 63 -14.00 0.23 10.15
C LEU A 63 -14.76 -0.35 8.96
N ARG A 64 -16.03 -0.01 8.80
CA ARG A 64 -16.86 -0.46 7.68
C ARG A 64 -17.03 0.65 6.66
N ILE A 65 -16.76 0.33 5.39
CA ILE A 65 -17.12 1.15 4.22
C ILE A 65 -18.28 0.44 3.51
N PRO A 66 -19.54 0.85 3.76
CA PRO A 66 -20.71 0.20 3.18
C PRO A 66 -20.78 0.35 1.66
N PRO A 67 -21.65 -0.41 0.97
CA PRO A 67 -21.91 -0.22 -0.46
C PRO A 67 -22.23 1.24 -0.80
N THR A 68 -21.82 1.69 -1.98
CA THR A 68 -21.99 3.06 -2.51
C THR A 68 -21.24 4.18 -1.79
N VAL A 69 -20.66 3.92 -0.61
CA VAL A 69 -19.83 4.88 0.12
C VAL A 69 -18.40 4.83 -0.38
N VAL A 70 -17.79 5.99 -0.55
CA VAL A 70 -16.39 6.15 -0.93
C VAL A 70 -15.57 6.63 0.27
N LEU A 71 -14.51 5.91 0.59
CA LEU A 71 -13.44 6.42 1.45
C LEU A 71 -12.26 6.84 0.58
N GLU A 72 -11.88 8.10 0.67
CA GLU A 72 -10.66 8.63 0.06
C GLU A 72 -9.64 8.98 1.15
N ILE A 73 -8.41 8.50 1.02
CA ILE A 73 -7.31 8.86 1.92
C ILE A 73 -6.22 9.50 1.08
N LEU A 74 -6.04 10.81 1.27
CA LEU A 74 -5.17 11.61 0.42
C LEU A 74 -3.67 11.35 0.71
N PRO A 75 -2.79 11.58 -0.27
CA PRO A 75 -1.33 11.60 -0.10
C PRO A 75 -0.85 12.33 1.17
N GLY A 76 0.21 11.81 1.79
CA GLY A 76 0.79 12.33 3.04
C GLY A 76 0.02 11.97 4.32
N THR A 77 -1.14 11.31 4.20
CA THR A 77 -1.94 10.89 5.37
C THR A 77 -1.32 9.69 6.07
N SER A 78 -1.43 9.63 7.40
CA SER A 78 -1.03 8.48 8.21
C SER A 78 -2.22 7.94 8.99
N VAL A 79 -2.44 6.63 8.88
CA VAL A 79 -3.50 5.90 9.60
C VAL A 79 -2.87 4.81 10.45
N LYS A 80 -3.26 4.79 11.72
CA LYS A 80 -2.82 3.82 12.71
C LYS A 80 -3.93 2.85 13.07
N PHE A 81 -3.62 1.56 13.13
CA PHE A 81 -4.59 0.50 13.43
C PHE A 81 -4.30 -0.10 14.79
N GLY A 82 -5.29 -0.11 15.68
CA GLY A 82 -5.23 -0.81 16.96
C GLY A 82 -5.12 -2.33 16.77
N VAL A 83 -4.76 -3.03 17.85
CA VAL A 83 -4.69 -4.50 17.84
C VAL A 83 -6.00 -5.10 17.33
N ASP A 84 -5.91 -6.08 16.44
CA ASP A 84 -7.04 -6.76 15.79
C ASP A 84 -7.95 -5.87 14.93
N ALA A 85 -7.64 -4.57 14.77
CA ALA A 85 -8.46 -3.68 13.96
C ALA A 85 -8.52 -4.15 12.50
N TYR A 86 -9.65 -3.92 11.85
CA TYR A 86 -9.88 -4.40 10.49
C TYR A 86 -10.76 -3.47 9.69
N VAL A 87 -10.43 -3.29 8.41
CA VAL A 87 -11.22 -2.47 7.48
C VAL A 87 -12.04 -3.38 6.58
N VAL A 88 -13.36 -3.30 6.67
CA VAL A 88 -14.29 -4.08 5.83
C VAL A 88 -14.81 -3.19 4.70
N VAL A 89 -14.41 -3.53 3.48
CA VAL A 89 -14.72 -2.80 2.26
C VAL A 89 -15.83 -3.52 1.49
N ARG A 90 -16.99 -2.88 1.43
CA ARG A 90 -18.11 -3.23 0.53
C ARG A 90 -18.47 -2.09 -0.44
N GLY A 91 -18.04 -0.87 -0.14
CA GLY A 91 -18.07 0.29 -1.04
C GLY A 91 -16.79 0.41 -1.87
N THR A 92 -16.27 1.63 -1.98
CA THR A 92 -15.06 1.97 -2.75
C THR A 92 -14.01 2.64 -1.87
N VAL A 93 -12.75 2.31 -2.10
CA VAL A 93 -11.60 2.85 -1.35
C VAL A 93 -10.56 3.39 -2.34
N ARG A 94 -10.18 4.66 -2.20
CA ARG A 94 -9.19 5.35 -3.02
C ARG A 94 -8.09 5.91 -2.13
N ILE A 95 -6.92 5.27 -2.13
CA ILE A 95 -5.84 5.61 -1.19
C ILE A 95 -4.59 6.02 -1.94
N GLY A 96 -4.11 7.20 -1.60
CA GLY A 96 -2.90 7.81 -2.14
C GLY A 96 -3.13 8.54 -3.46
N THR A 97 -2.11 8.59 -4.32
CA THR A 97 -2.14 9.45 -5.51
C THR A 97 -3.17 8.96 -6.53
N PRO A 98 -4.07 9.83 -7.05
CA PRO A 98 -5.04 9.44 -8.07
C PRO A 98 -4.39 8.78 -9.30
N LEU A 99 -5.05 7.75 -9.86
CA LEU A 99 -4.56 7.01 -11.03
C LEU A 99 -4.41 7.89 -12.29
N THR A 100 -5.12 9.01 -12.36
CA THR A 100 -5.07 9.98 -13.46
C THR A 100 -3.81 10.86 -13.44
N GLN A 101 -3.09 10.89 -12.31
CA GLN A 101 -1.88 11.70 -12.15
C GLN A 101 -0.63 10.90 -12.55
N ALA A 102 0.26 11.52 -13.32
CA ALA A 102 1.47 10.84 -13.79
C ALA A 102 2.49 10.60 -12.67
N VAL A 103 2.74 11.61 -11.84
CA VAL A 103 3.78 11.61 -10.79
C VAL A 103 3.18 11.25 -9.44
N LEU A 104 3.91 10.51 -8.60
CA LEU A 104 3.49 10.25 -7.22
C LEU A 104 3.55 11.52 -6.37
N ASP A 105 2.59 11.61 -5.44
CA ASP A 105 2.67 12.55 -4.33
C ASP A 105 3.31 11.88 -3.11
N GLU A 106 3.26 12.53 -1.94
CA GLU A 106 3.69 11.93 -0.69
C GLU A 106 2.96 10.61 -0.37
N LEU A 107 3.69 9.65 0.18
CA LEU A 107 3.13 8.33 0.48
C LEU A 107 2.06 8.39 1.58
N VAL A 108 1.06 7.52 1.48
CA VAL A 108 0.13 7.23 2.58
C VAL A 108 0.71 6.11 3.44
N TYR A 109 0.70 6.27 4.76
CA TYR A 109 1.23 5.27 5.69
C TYR A 109 0.11 4.58 6.47
N LEU A 110 0.00 3.26 6.31
CA LEU A 110 -0.99 2.39 6.96
C LEU A 110 -0.26 1.36 7.83
N SER A 111 -0.39 1.45 9.15
CA SER A 111 0.44 0.64 10.07
C SER A 111 -0.22 0.43 11.43
N SER A 112 0.25 -0.57 12.17
CA SER A 112 -0.08 -0.76 13.60
C SER A 112 0.16 0.51 14.44
N ASN A 113 -0.72 0.70 15.43
CA ASN A 113 -0.66 1.69 16.50
C ASN A 113 0.13 1.19 17.73
N SER A 114 0.68 -0.02 17.69
CA SER A 114 1.52 -0.57 18.76
C SER A 114 2.79 0.26 18.96
N ALA A 115 3.26 0.32 20.22
CA ALA A 115 4.55 0.94 20.55
C ALA A 115 5.75 0.13 20.01
N SER A 116 5.55 -1.18 19.79
CA SER A 116 6.50 -2.08 19.13
C SER A 116 5.72 -2.86 18.08
N PRO A 117 5.51 -2.28 16.88
CA PRO A 117 4.75 -2.94 15.82
C PRO A 117 5.35 -4.29 15.42
N ASP A 118 4.48 -5.27 15.20
CA ASP A 118 4.84 -6.59 14.69
C ASP A 118 3.84 -7.06 13.63
N SER A 119 4.26 -7.96 12.73
CA SER A 119 3.36 -8.57 11.75
C SER A 119 2.19 -9.26 12.48
N GLY A 120 0.97 -9.06 11.98
CA GLY A 120 -0.23 -9.63 12.59
C GLY A 120 -0.93 -8.73 13.62
N ASP A 121 -0.36 -7.58 13.97
CA ASP A 121 -0.94 -6.64 14.95
C ASP A 121 -2.37 -6.22 14.59
N TRP A 122 -2.64 -5.97 13.31
CA TRP A 122 -3.97 -5.61 12.79
C TRP A 122 -4.32 -6.50 11.60
N ARG A 123 -5.60 -6.64 11.28
CA ARG A 123 -6.06 -7.68 10.36
C ARG A 123 -5.90 -7.33 8.88
N GLY A 124 -5.83 -6.05 8.52
CA GLY A 124 -5.70 -5.57 7.14
C GLY A 124 -6.93 -4.89 6.53
N PHE A 125 -7.05 -4.98 5.21
CA PHE A 125 -8.25 -4.59 4.45
C PHE A 125 -8.95 -5.85 3.90
N LEU A 126 -10.22 -6.07 4.27
CA LEU A 126 -11.09 -7.05 3.63
C LEU A 126 -11.85 -6.40 2.49
N PHE A 127 -11.67 -6.88 1.28
CA PHE A 127 -12.70 -6.68 0.25
C PHE A 127 -13.68 -7.83 0.35
N ASP A 128 -14.85 -7.57 0.93
CA ASP A 128 -15.86 -8.60 1.19
C ASP A 128 -16.86 -8.68 0.05
N HIS A 129 -16.53 -9.49 -0.95
CA HIS A 129 -17.41 -9.85 -2.06
C HIS A 129 -18.02 -8.66 -2.81
N THR A 130 -17.23 -7.59 -2.97
CA THR A 130 -17.64 -6.41 -3.74
C THR A 130 -17.33 -6.57 -5.22
N HIS A 131 -18.18 -6.00 -6.07
CA HIS A 131 -17.93 -5.89 -7.52
C HIS A 131 -17.27 -4.56 -7.88
N ASP A 132 -16.66 -3.90 -6.89
CA ASP A 132 -15.99 -2.63 -7.09
C ASP A 132 -14.75 -2.79 -7.99
N VAL A 133 -14.70 -1.92 -9.00
CA VAL A 133 -13.62 -1.81 -9.99
C VAL A 133 -12.89 -0.48 -9.87
N ASP A 134 -13.35 0.42 -9.00
CA ASP A 134 -12.82 1.78 -8.85
C ASP A 134 -11.87 1.93 -7.66
N SER A 135 -11.76 0.90 -6.81
CA SER A 135 -10.81 0.92 -5.69
C SER A 135 -9.36 0.87 -6.16
N PHE A 136 -8.52 1.69 -5.53
CA PHE A 136 -7.08 1.65 -5.78
C PHE A 136 -6.26 2.03 -4.55
N PHE A 137 -5.04 1.51 -4.53
CA PHE A 137 -3.97 1.83 -3.59
C PHE A 137 -2.76 2.22 -4.42
N ARG A 138 -2.40 3.50 -4.41
CA ARG A 138 -1.28 4.03 -5.17
C ARG A 138 -0.39 4.94 -4.33
N GLY A 139 0.90 4.62 -4.23
CA GLY A 139 1.80 5.38 -3.35
C GLY A 139 1.51 5.11 -1.87
N VAL A 140 1.24 3.86 -1.51
CA VAL A 140 0.89 3.48 -0.14
C VAL A 140 1.98 2.61 0.48
N VAL A 141 2.24 2.79 1.77
CA VAL A 141 3.01 1.87 2.61
C VAL A 141 2.06 1.12 3.53
N ILE A 142 1.98 -0.21 3.38
CA ILE A 142 1.17 -1.07 4.25
C ILE A 142 2.08 -2.03 5.01
N GLN A 143 1.99 -2.01 6.34
CA GLN A 143 2.86 -2.80 7.21
C GLN A 143 2.21 -3.28 8.50
N HIS A 144 2.78 -4.34 9.07
CA HIS A 144 2.39 -4.94 10.36
C HIS A 144 0.99 -5.57 10.35
N ALA A 145 0.44 -5.86 9.17
CA ALA A 145 -0.85 -6.52 9.04
C ALA A 145 -0.71 -8.03 9.11
N LYS A 146 -1.80 -8.70 9.50
CA LYS A 146 -1.98 -10.13 9.30
C LYS A 146 -2.11 -10.43 7.81
N ILE A 147 -3.16 -9.91 7.17
CA ILE A 147 -3.31 -9.97 5.71
C ILE A 147 -3.55 -8.55 5.23
N ALA A 148 -2.51 -7.83 4.78
CA ALA A 148 -2.62 -6.42 4.44
C ALA A 148 -3.76 -6.14 3.45
N MET A 149 -3.87 -6.97 2.41
CA MET A 149 -4.95 -6.92 1.41
C MET A 149 -5.59 -8.31 1.27
N ASP A 150 -6.73 -8.56 1.93
CA ASP A 150 -7.55 -9.78 1.76
C ASP A 150 -8.67 -9.50 0.76
N ILE A 151 -8.47 -9.87 -0.50
CA ILE A 151 -9.33 -9.45 -1.61
C ILE A 151 -10.23 -10.60 -2.07
N LYS A 152 -11.53 -10.53 -1.76
CA LYS A 152 -12.52 -11.56 -2.14
C LYS A 152 -13.45 -11.04 -3.23
N THR A 153 -13.27 -11.54 -4.44
CA THR A 153 -14.02 -11.27 -5.68
C THR A 153 -14.03 -9.83 -6.20
N ALA A 154 -13.43 -8.88 -5.47
CA ALA A 154 -13.15 -7.53 -5.95
C ALA A 154 -11.90 -7.49 -6.83
N SER A 155 -11.64 -6.39 -7.54
CA SER A 155 -10.45 -6.24 -8.39
C SER A 155 -9.80 -4.85 -8.30
N PRO A 156 -9.35 -4.42 -7.11
CA PRO A 156 -8.66 -3.15 -6.96
C PRO A 156 -7.34 -3.10 -7.75
N ILE A 157 -6.88 -1.88 -8.03
CA ILE A 157 -5.54 -1.63 -8.57
C ILE A 157 -4.59 -1.34 -7.41
N ILE A 158 -3.51 -2.11 -7.31
CA ILE A 158 -2.45 -1.93 -6.31
C ILE A 158 -1.17 -1.59 -7.06
N MET A 159 -0.72 -0.35 -6.93
CA MET A 159 0.43 0.10 -7.70
C MET A 159 1.32 1.09 -6.98
N ASP A 160 2.57 1.18 -7.41
CA ASP A 160 3.54 2.15 -6.88
C ASP A 160 3.62 2.13 -5.33
N SER A 161 3.40 0.96 -4.71
CA SER A 161 3.22 0.83 -3.27
C SER A 161 4.29 -0.08 -2.65
N ILE A 162 4.45 0.04 -1.33
CA ILE A 162 5.35 -0.77 -0.52
C ILE A 162 4.50 -1.59 0.45
N LEU A 163 4.57 -2.92 0.35
CA LEU A 163 3.91 -3.82 1.28
C LEU A 163 4.99 -4.64 1.99
N GLN A 164 5.15 -4.37 3.29
CA GLN A 164 6.26 -4.94 4.06
C GLN A 164 5.89 -5.34 5.47
N GLN A 165 6.60 -6.33 6.04
CA GLN A 165 6.41 -6.74 7.44
C GLN A 165 4.95 -7.13 7.75
N ASN A 166 4.31 -7.84 6.81
CA ASN A 166 2.99 -8.43 7.01
C ASN A 166 3.14 -9.96 7.05
N GLU A 167 2.21 -10.69 7.69
CA GLU A 167 2.19 -12.15 7.51
C GLU A 167 1.88 -12.46 6.03
N THR A 168 0.84 -11.86 5.47
CA THR A 168 0.55 -11.88 4.03
C THR A 168 0.34 -10.47 3.48
N ALA A 169 1.11 -10.07 2.46
CA ALA A 169 0.93 -8.76 1.85
C ALA A 169 -0.35 -8.68 0.99
N ILE A 170 -0.55 -9.62 0.07
CA ILE A 170 -1.75 -9.65 -0.79
C ILE A 170 -2.30 -11.07 -0.90
N ALA A 171 -3.54 -11.28 -0.47
CA ALA A 171 -4.30 -12.48 -0.73
C ALA A 171 -5.43 -12.17 -1.73
N LEU A 172 -5.51 -12.96 -2.80
CA LEU A 172 -6.51 -12.83 -3.85
C LEU A 172 -7.36 -14.09 -3.89
N ASP A 173 -8.66 -13.96 -3.67
CA ASP A 173 -9.63 -15.04 -3.88
C ASP A 173 -10.72 -14.54 -4.83
N GLY A 174 -10.84 -15.13 -6.02
CA GLY A 174 -11.85 -14.67 -6.98
C GLY A 174 -11.52 -13.31 -7.66
N SER A 175 -10.29 -12.80 -7.53
CA SER A 175 -9.90 -11.44 -7.95
C SER A 175 -9.10 -11.36 -9.25
N ASN A 176 -9.38 -10.36 -10.10
CA ASN A 176 -8.58 -9.99 -11.28
C ASN A 176 -7.72 -8.73 -11.05
N SER A 177 -7.33 -8.46 -9.80
CA SER A 177 -6.56 -7.27 -9.41
C SER A 177 -5.33 -7.06 -10.30
N VAL A 178 -4.99 -5.79 -10.51
CA VAL A 178 -3.74 -5.37 -11.16
C VAL A 178 -2.76 -5.00 -10.06
N ILE A 179 -1.66 -5.75 -9.96
CA ILE A 179 -0.59 -5.57 -9.00
C ILE A 179 0.66 -5.21 -9.80
N GLN A 180 1.03 -3.95 -9.82
CA GLN A 180 2.13 -3.47 -10.65
C GLN A 180 3.01 -2.41 -10.00
N HIS A 181 4.31 -2.39 -10.31
CA HIS A 181 5.22 -1.38 -9.76
C HIS A 181 5.22 -1.33 -8.22
N ASN A 182 5.04 -2.48 -7.55
CA ASN A 182 5.10 -2.54 -6.09
C ASN A 182 6.44 -3.09 -5.61
N ARG A 183 6.79 -2.74 -4.37
CA ARG A 183 7.84 -3.40 -3.60
C ARG A 183 7.17 -4.25 -2.52
N ILE A 184 7.30 -5.56 -2.61
CA ILE A 184 6.70 -6.52 -1.67
C ILE A 184 7.86 -7.25 -0.99
N ILE A 185 8.12 -6.91 0.27
CA ILE A 185 9.37 -7.22 0.96
C ILE A 185 9.19 -7.56 2.44
N HIS A 186 9.95 -8.52 2.98
CA HIS A 186 9.88 -8.89 4.41
C HIS A 186 8.48 -9.32 4.85
N ASN A 187 7.77 -10.09 4.04
CA ASN A 187 6.51 -10.72 4.42
C ASN A 187 6.71 -12.24 4.52
N GLU A 188 5.93 -12.94 5.34
CA GLU A 188 5.94 -14.41 5.27
C GLU A 188 5.42 -14.87 3.90
N VAL A 189 4.37 -14.21 3.40
CA VAL A 189 3.83 -14.41 2.04
C VAL A 189 3.68 -13.07 1.33
N GLY A 190 4.34 -12.92 0.19
CA GLY A 190 4.22 -11.72 -0.65
C GLY A 190 2.85 -11.66 -1.33
N ILE A 191 2.58 -12.57 -2.27
CA ILE A 191 1.29 -12.65 -2.97
C ILE A 191 0.77 -14.07 -2.91
N TYR A 192 -0.49 -14.23 -2.50
CA TYR A 192 -1.20 -15.50 -2.52
C TYR A 192 -2.39 -15.45 -3.47
N THR A 193 -2.40 -16.27 -4.52
CA THR A 193 -3.48 -16.32 -5.51
C THR A 193 -4.31 -17.59 -5.38
N ILE A 194 -5.62 -17.42 -5.14
CA ILE A 194 -6.64 -18.45 -4.95
C ILE A 194 -7.75 -18.26 -6.01
N GLY A 195 -8.43 -19.35 -6.36
CA GLY A 195 -9.59 -19.34 -7.26
C GLY A 195 -9.26 -19.78 -8.67
N ARG A 196 -10.11 -20.64 -9.25
CA ARG A 196 -9.81 -21.41 -10.48
C ARG A 196 -10.14 -20.69 -11.80
N GLN A 197 -10.70 -19.49 -11.74
CA GLN A 197 -11.23 -18.75 -12.91
C GLN A 197 -10.89 -17.26 -12.86
N THR A 198 -9.76 -16.91 -12.26
CA THR A 198 -9.30 -15.54 -12.12
C THR A 198 -7.98 -15.36 -12.82
N ARG A 199 -7.71 -14.17 -13.33
CA ARG A 199 -6.51 -13.82 -14.08
C ARG A 199 -5.93 -12.53 -13.54
N PRO A 200 -5.46 -12.51 -12.27
CA PRO A 200 -4.76 -11.35 -11.74
C PRO A 200 -3.49 -11.07 -12.56
N ARG A 201 -3.12 -9.81 -12.65
CA ARG A 201 -1.91 -9.35 -13.36
C ARG A 201 -0.88 -8.90 -12.34
N ILE A 202 0.22 -9.63 -12.27
CA ILE A 202 1.35 -9.38 -11.37
C ILE A 202 2.54 -9.04 -12.27
N GLU A 203 2.80 -7.76 -12.47
CA GLU A 203 3.78 -7.28 -13.45
C GLU A 203 4.65 -6.16 -12.89
N LYS A 204 5.94 -6.09 -13.25
CA LYS A 204 6.82 -4.97 -12.85
C LYS A 204 6.93 -4.76 -11.34
N ASN A 205 6.82 -5.82 -10.55
CA ASN A 205 7.01 -5.74 -9.10
C ASN A 205 8.43 -6.19 -8.70
N ASN A 206 8.92 -5.61 -7.61
CA ASN A 206 10.06 -6.11 -6.86
C ASN A 206 9.54 -6.95 -5.70
N ILE A 207 9.62 -8.27 -5.80
CA ILE A 207 9.15 -9.24 -4.80
C ILE A 207 10.39 -9.96 -4.26
N LEU A 208 10.86 -9.51 -3.10
CA LEU A 208 12.15 -9.91 -2.55
C LEU A 208 12.11 -10.08 -1.04
N GLU A 209 12.99 -10.91 -0.49
CA GLU A 209 13.15 -11.07 0.97
C GLU A 209 11.84 -11.43 1.68
N ASN A 210 11.01 -12.26 1.04
CA ASN A 210 9.84 -12.89 1.65
C ASN A 210 10.12 -14.40 1.84
N ASP A 211 9.49 -15.05 2.82
CA ASP A 211 9.62 -16.51 2.95
C ASP A 211 9.01 -17.20 1.73
N SER A 212 7.87 -16.70 1.24
CA SER A 212 7.28 -17.10 -0.02
C SER A 212 6.92 -15.86 -0.85
N GLY A 213 7.62 -15.64 -1.96
CA GLY A 213 7.36 -14.51 -2.85
C GLY A 213 5.96 -14.56 -3.44
N ILE A 214 5.63 -15.64 -4.14
CA ILE A 214 4.29 -15.89 -4.68
C ILE A 214 3.84 -17.33 -4.39
N ILE A 215 2.66 -17.49 -3.80
CA ILE A 215 1.97 -18.79 -3.69
C ILE A 215 0.82 -18.82 -4.70
N CYS A 216 0.78 -19.87 -5.52
CA CYS A 216 -0.26 -20.04 -6.55
C CYS A 216 -1.08 -21.31 -6.31
N GLU A 217 -2.35 -21.14 -5.93
CA GLU A 217 -3.41 -22.13 -6.09
C GLU A 217 -4.24 -21.92 -7.38
N ASN A 218 -3.89 -20.88 -8.13
CA ASN A 218 -4.46 -20.52 -9.42
C ASN A 218 -3.37 -20.55 -10.51
N VAL A 219 -3.67 -21.19 -11.65
CA VAL A 219 -2.74 -21.30 -12.79
C VAL A 219 -3.01 -20.30 -13.92
N GLN A 220 -4.01 -19.44 -13.76
CA GLN A 220 -4.36 -18.43 -14.77
C GLN A 220 -3.69 -17.07 -14.52
N SER A 221 -3.06 -16.86 -13.36
CA SER A 221 -2.34 -15.63 -13.02
C SER A 221 -1.31 -15.26 -14.09
N ILE A 222 -1.31 -13.99 -14.53
CA ILE A 222 -0.28 -13.46 -15.43
C ILE A 222 0.84 -12.92 -14.56
N ILE A 223 1.96 -13.64 -14.53
CA ILE A 223 3.14 -13.29 -13.72
C ILE A 223 4.32 -13.10 -14.67
N LYS A 224 4.67 -11.85 -14.97
CA LYS A 224 5.78 -11.52 -15.91
C LYS A 224 6.39 -10.17 -15.59
N ASN A 225 7.63 -9.98 -16.01
CA ASN A 225 8.40 -8.76 -15.83
C ASN A 225 8.60 -8.37 -14.36
N ASN A 226 8.61 -9.33 -13.44
CA ASN A 226 8.90 -9.09 -12.03
C ASN A 226 10.35 -9.45 -11.71
N ASN A 227 10.87 -8.85 -10.65
CA ASN A 227 12.09 -9.28 -9.98
C ASN A 227 11.68 -10.17 -8.78
N LEU A 228 11.83 -11.49 -8.94
CA LEU A 228 11.51 -12.54 -7.97
C LEU A 228 12.82 -13.11 -7.41
N GLU A 229 13.47 -12.42 -6.48
CA GLU A 229 14.80 -12.79 -6.00
C GLU A 229 14.91 -12.70 -4.49
N ARG A 230 15.83 -13.46 -3.90
CA ARG A 230 16.10 -13.42 -2.45
C ARG A 230 14.86 -13.73 -1.58
N ASN A 231 13.90 -14.47 -2.11
CA ASN A 231 12.87 -15.12 -1.30
C ASN A 231 13.35 -16.52 -0.94
N ASP A 232 12.89 -17.09 0.17
CA ASP A 232 13.21 -18.50 0.48
C ASP A 232 12.62 -19.42 -0.60
N PHE A 233 11.37 -19.15 -0.99
CA PHE A 233 10.78 -19.63 -2.24
C PHE A 233 10.26 -18.45 -3.07
N SER A 234 10.81 -18.25 -4.26
CA SER A 234 10.32 -17.23 -5.20
C SER A 234 8.91 -17.55 -5.68
N LEU A 235 8.60 -18.84 -5.91
CA LEU A 235 7.25 -19.27 -6.26
C LEU A 235 6.92 -20.65 -5.69
N ARG A 236 5.71 -20.81 -5.15
CA ARG A 236 5.19 -22.09 -4.69
C ARG A 236 3.89 -22.42 -5.41
N LEU A 237 3.90 -23.49 -6.19
CA LEU A 237 2.70 -23.99 -6.86
C LEU A 237 1.98 -24.99 -5.95
N GLN A 238 0.74 -24.70 -5.60
CA GLN A 238 -0.06 -25.51 -4.66
C GLN A 238 -1.29 -26.14 -5.30
N VAL A 239 -1.29 -26.27 -6.63
CA VAL A 239 -2.37 -26.86 -7.41
C VAL A 239 -1.82 -27.86 -8.43
N LYS A 240 -2.64 -28.85 -8.81
CA LYS A 240 -2.28 -29.99 -9.70
C LYS A 240 -2.05 -29.64 -11.17
N PHE A 241 -2.23 -28.38 -11.54
CA PHE A 241 -2.12 -27.95 -12.93
C PHE A 241 -0.80 -27.22 -13.13
N ASP A 242 -0.25 -27.33 -14.34
CA ASP A 242 1.00 -26.65 -14.67
C ASP A 242 0.75 -25.14 -14.80
N LEU A 243 1.75 -24.36 -14.38
CA LEU A 243 1.73 -22.91 -14.42
C LEU A 243 2.89 -22.40 -15.29
N HIS A 244 2.62 -21.36 -16.08
CA HIS A 244 3.62 -20.72 -16.93
C HIS A 244 3.95 -19.31 -16.41
N VAL A 245 5.22 -19.07 -16.05
CA VAL A 245 5.71 -17.87 -15.34
C VAL A 245 6.93 -17.29 -16.04
N SER A 246 6.84 -17.11 -17.35
CA SER A 246 7.95 -16.61 -18.16
C SER A 246 8.20 -15.11 -18.03
N ASN A 247 9.38 -14.69 -18.47
CA ASN A 247 9.86 -13.31 -18.52
C ASN A 247 9.98 -12.66 -17.15
N ASN A 248 10.38 -13.42 -16.13
CA ASN A 248 10.74 -12.89 -14.82
C ASN A 248 12.25 -12.96 -14.61
N TRP A 249 12.77 -12.10 -13.74
CA TRP A 249 14.11 -12.23 -13.19
C TRP A 249 14.02 -13.05 -11.89
N TRP A 250 14.82 -14.09 -11.76
CA TRP A 250 14.75 -15.05 -10.63
C TRP A 250 15.93 -14.92 -9.65
N GLY A 251 16.75 -13.87 -9.79
CA GLY A 251 18.03 -13.75 -9.06
C GLY A 251 19.20 -14.46 -9.73
N SER A 252 18.95 -15.27 -10.75
CA SER A 252 19.95 -16.03 -11.51
C SER A 252 19.48 -16.31 -12.93
N THR A 253 20.41 -16.67 -13.82
CA THR A 253 20.11 -17.24 -15.14
C THR A 253 20.41 -18.73 -15.24
N ALA A 254 20.86 -19.36 -14.16
CA ALA A 254 21.19 -20.78 -14.13
C ALA A 254 19.98 -21.58 -13.65
N ASP A 255 19.45 -22.47 -14.51
CA ASP A 255 18.24 -23.26 -14.24
C ASP A 255 18.29 -23.98 -12.89
N ASN A 256 19.42 -24.61 -12.55
CA ASN A 256 19.57 -25.32 -11.27
C ASN A 256 19.45 -24.42 -10.03
N ILE A 257 19.80 -23.13 -10.13
CA ILE A 257 19.63 -22.18 -9.03
C ILE A 257 18.17 -21.70 -8.99
N ILE A 258 17.54 -21.53 -10.14
CA ILE A 258 16.12 -21.10 -10.23
C ILE A 258 15.21 -22.21 -9.68
N ASP A 259 15.47 -23.46 -10.07
CA ASP A 259 14.74 -24.64 -9.62
C ASP A 259 14.73 -24.75 -8.09
N GLU A 260 15.84 -24.45 -7.41
CA GLU A 260 15.92 -24.44 -5.93
C GLU A 260 15.01 -23.40 -5.26
N THR A 261 14.57 -22.37 -6.00
CA THR A 261 13.69 -21.31 -5.49
C THR A 261 12.21 -21.53 -5.81
N ILE A 262 11.89 -22.58 -6.57
CA ILE A 262 10.53 -22.92 -6.97
C ILE A 262 10.12 -24.19 -6.24
N LEU A 263 8.93 -24.18 -5.64
CA LEU A 263 8.33 -25.39 -5.08
C LEU A 263 7.22 -25.89 -6.01
N ASP A 264 7.46 -27.02 -6.68
CA ASP A 264 6.52 -27.64 -7.61
C ASP A 264 6.56 -29.19 -7.57
N SER A 265 6.05 -29.86 -8.62
CA SER A 265 6.00 -31.33 -8.70
C SER A 265 7.36 -32.03 -8.68
N GLN A 266 8.45 -31.33 -9.00
CA GLN A 266 9.81 -31.88 -8.96
C GLN A 266 10.33 -32.00 -7.51
N ASP A 267 9.77 -31.23 -6.58
CA ASP A 267 10.16 -31.21 -5.17
C ASP A 267 9.41 -32.23 -4.32
N SER A 268 9.34 -33.47 -4.81
CA SER A 268 8.55 -34.57 -4.20
C SER A 268 8.81 -34.81 -2.70
N ASN A 269 10.00 -34.44 -2.19
CA ASN A 269 10.37 -34.57 -0.77
C ASN A 269 9.84 -33.43 0.11
N LEU A 270 9.43 -32.31 -0.49
CA LEU A 270 8.96 -31.10 0.20
C LEU A 270 7.44 -30.91 0.08
N ILE A 271 6.80 -31.60 -0.87
CA ILE A 271 5.36 -31.55 -1.09
C ILE A 271 4.63 -32.71 -0.42
N THR A 272 3.47 -32.42 0.20
CA THR A 272 2.60 -33.45 0.82
C THR A 272 1.34 -33.73 0.00
N LYS A 273 1.12 -32.96 -1.07
CA LYS A 273 -0.03 -33.07 -1.98
C LYS A 273 0.51 -33.02 -3.41
N PRO A 274 -0.14 -33.72 -4.38
CA PRO A 274 0.24 -33.57 -5.78
C PRO A 274 0.01 -32.14 -6.26
N VAL A 275 1.02 -31.56 -6.90
CA VAL A 275 1.01 -30.25 -7.55
C VAL A 275 1.52 -30.39 -9.00
N GLY A 276 1.33 -29.37 -9.84
CA GLY A 276 1.83 -29.34 -11.22
C GLY A 276 3.28 -28.90 -11.32
N THR A 277 3.74 -28.64 -12.54
CA THR A 277 5.07 -28.09 -12.83
C THR A 277 5.00 -26.59 -13.13
N VAL A 278 6.03 -25.85 -12.75
CA VAL A 278 6.21 -24.45 -13.12
C VAL A 278 7.16 -24.37 -14.30
N THR A 279 6.71 -23.73 -15.38
CA THR A 279 7.57 -23.43 -16.54
C THR A 279 7.91 -21.95 -16.57
N TYR A 280 9.19 -21.62 -16.43
CA TYR A 280 9.64 -20.23 -16.25
C TYR A 280 10.44 -19.66 -17.43
N GLN A 281 10.69 -20.45 -18.48
CA GLN A 281 11.39 -20.01 -19.68
C GLN A 281 10.44 -19.28 -20.67
N PRO A 282 10.90 -18.24 -21.39
CA PRO A 282 12.22 -17.61 -21.28
C PRO A 282 12.38 -16.80 -19.98
N ILE A 283 13.60 -16.77 -19.44
CA ILE A 283 13.96 -15.94 -18.28
C ILE A 283 14.54 -14.58 -18.69
N SER A 284 14.42 -13.58 -17.81
CA SER A 284 15.17 -12.33 -17.98
C SER A 284 16.65 -12.54 -17.67
N ALA A 285 17.55 -11.92 -18.42
CA ALA A 285 19.00 -11.98 -18.17
C ALA A 285 19.45 -11.03 -17.05
N PHE A 286 18.65 -10.02 -16.72
CA PHE A 286 18.92 -9.00 -15.71
C PHE A 286 17.64 -8.64 -14.97
N GLN A 287 17.80 -8.02 -13.80
CA GLN A 287 16.70 -7.33 -13.13
C GLN A 287 16.03 -6.33 -14.06
N PHE A 288 14.71 -6.19 -13.94
CA PHE A 288 13.95 -5.12 -14.58
C PHE A 288 14.17 -3.82 -13.81
N PRO A 289 14.88 -2.82 -14.37
CA PRO A 289 15.17 -1.57 -13.65
C PRO A 289 13.92 -0.68 -13.49
N ASP A 290 12.87 -0.94 -14.28
CA ASP A 290 11.58 -0.25 -14.22
C ASP A 290 10.56 -1.00 -13.35
N ALA A 291 10.97 -2.06 -12.64
CA ALA A 291 10.13 -2.73 -11.66
C ALA A 291 10.22 -2.08 -10.27
N GLY A 292 9.14 -2.20 -9.50
CA GLY A 292 8.95 -1.51 -8.23
C GLY A 292 8.35 -0.11 -8.36
N PRO A 293 8.18 0.60 -7.23
CA PRO A 293 7.53 1.91 -7.20
C PRO A 293 8.27 2.93 -8.05
N ARG A 294 7.51 3.66 -8.87
CA ARG A 294 8.03 4.72 -9.72
C ARG A 294 8.02 6.03 -8.93
N GLU A 295 9.11 6.78 -8.98
CA GLU A 295 9.23 8.11 -8.37
C GLU A 295 8.42 9.17 -9.13
#